data_AF-A0A743S4Y7-F1
#
_entry.id   AF-A0A743S4Y7-F1
#
_cell.length_a   1.000
_cell.length_b   1.000
_cell.length_c   1.000
_cell.angle_alpha   90.00
_cell.angle_beta   90.00
_cell.angle_gamma   90.00
#
_symmetry.space_group_name_H-M   'P 1'
#
loop_
_entity.id
_entity.type
_entity.pdbx_description
1 polymer ?
#
loop_
_entity_poly.entity_id
_entity_poly.type
_entity_poly.pdbx_seq_one_letter_code
_entity_poly.pdbx_strand_id
1 'polypeptide(L)'
;MKKLLIATSVVIGLSTSAQAVESTAVLKLTGVLTNGACIPELSDGGVVDFGTKAVSDLLPTETNQLGYKDITLTIQCLAPAKVGWTATDNHADSVTSLTIDDATFKHQDNRIPNYQLGLGKTAGGINIGSFGLSTDLSNTTADGIQTKMVASSSNIPDTWAISGNEFVALTNTFPFITTYSVGDENGPVSFTTATFPIRVAAAIQGTDTLAITDNTTLDGQATFTLVYL
;
A
#
# COMPACT_ATOMS: atom_id res chain seq x y z
N MET A 1 10.94 37.11 102.85
CA MET A 1 12.26 36.51 102.56
C MET A 1 12.36 36.39 101.03
N LYS A 2 13.00 37.34 100.33
CA LYS A 2 14.30 37.17 99.60
C LYS A 2 14.36 35.82 98.85
N LYS A 3 14.51 35.71 97.52
CA LYS A 3 15.44 36.41 96.62
C LYS A 3 15.32 35.82 95.18
N LEU A 4 15.60 36.65 94.14
CA LEU A 4 16.44 36.38 92.94
C LEU A 4 15.92 35.37 91.87
N LEU A 5 16.09 35.48 90.53
CA LEU A 5 16.94 36.21 89.57
C LEU A 5 16.22 36.33 88.19
N ILE A 6 16.25 37.48 87.48
CA ILE A 6 17.12 37.92 86.35
C ILE A 6 16.94 37.18 85.00
N ALA A 7 16.53 37.90 83.94
CA ALA A 7 17.28 38.16 82.68
C ALA A 7 16.40 38.94 81.64
N THR A 8 16.63 40.24 81.32
CA THR A 8 17.41 40.82 80.17
C THR A 8 16.96 40.29 78.78
N SER A 9 16.71 41.04 77.68
CA SER A 9 17.14 42.36 77.15
C SER A 9 16.21 42.73 75.95
N VAL A 10 15.75 43.98 75.76
CA VAL A 10 16.20 45.08 74.84
C VAL A 10 16.39 44.75 73.32
N VAL A 11 15.81 45.64 72.50
CA VAL A 11 16.26 46.25 71.20
C VAL A 11 15.43 45.95 69.94
N ILE A 12 15.02 47.06 69.31
CA ILE A 12 14.39 47.28 68.01
C ILE A 12 15.46 47.30 66.90
N GLY A 13 15.21 46.71 65.72
CA GLY A 13 16.10 46.90 64.55
C GLY A 13 15.55 46.31 63.25
N LEU A 14 15.55 47.13 62.18
CA LEU A 14 15.05 46.91 60.82
C LEU A 14 15.75 45.71 60.13
N SER A 15 15.20 45.04 59.12
CA SER A 15 15.35 45.42 57.70
C SER A 15 14.68 44.39 56.78
N THR A 16 14.20 44.87 55.64
CA THR A 16 13.63 44.11 54.53
C THR A 16 14.55 43.01 53.99
N SER A 17 14.03 41.80 53.84
CA SER A 17 14.47 40.89 52.78
C SER A 17 13.22 40.37 52.07
N ALA A 18 12.80 41.07 51.03
CA ALA A 18 11.87 40.53 50.05
C ALA A 18 12.54 39.30 49.42
N GLN A 19 12.10 38.12 49.82
CA GLN A 19 12.53 36.89 49.14
C GLN A 19 11.72 36.80 47.86
N ALA A 20 12.32 37.19 46.74
CA ALA A 20 11.80 36.85 45.43
C ALA A 20 11.83 35.32 45.30
N VAL A 21 10.67 34.68 45.35
CA VAL A 21 10.53 33.27 45.00
C VAL A 21 10.78 33.18 43.49
N GLU A 22 11.96 32.70 43.10
CA GLU A 22 12.22 32.40 41.68
C GLU A 22 11.27 31.29 41.22
N SER A 23 10.30 31.67 40.41
CA SER A 23 9.39 30.74 39.75
C SER A 23 10.01 30.36 38.40
N THR A 24 10.76 29.26 38.37
CA THR A 24 11.37 28.77 37.12
C THR A 24 10.50 27.69 36.49
N ALA A 25 10.23 27.81 35.19
CA ALA A 25 9.62 26.76 34.37
C ALA A 25 10.66 26.21 33.39
N VAL A 26 10.75 24.88 33.27
CA VAL A 26 11.66 24.22 32.33
C VAL A 26 10.86 23.66 31.16
N LEU A 27 11.05 24.26 29.98
CA LEU A 27 10.57 23.72 28.71
C LEU A 27 11.58 22.69 28.20
N LYS A 28 11.16 21.42 28.08
CA LYS A 28 11.92 20.40 27.37
C LYS A 28 11.31 20.19 26.00
N LEU A 29 12.05 20.58 24.98
CA LEU A 29 11.73 20.31 23.58
C LEU A 29 12.48 19.05 23.16
N THR A 30 11.74 18.00 22.82
CA THR A 30 12.29 16.77 22.24
C THR A 30 11.65 16.52 20.89
N GLY A 31 12.42 16.00 19.94
CA GLY A 31 11.93 15.64 18.62
C GLY A 31 12.93 14.70 17.93
N VAL A 32 12.41 13.78 17.13
CA VAL A 32 13.21 12.95 16.22
C VAL A 32 12.72 13.26 14.82
N LEU A 33 13.60 13.81 13.99
CA LEU A 33 13.35 13.97 12.56
C LEU A 33 13.94 12.74 11.88
N THR A 34 13.10 11.76 11.51
CA THR A 34 13.56 10.61 10.73
C THR A 34 13.38 10.92 9.24
N ASN A 35 14.38 10.56 8.44
CA ASN A 35 14.24 10.49 6.99
C ASN A 35 13.90 9.03 6.59
N GLY A 36 12.97 8.41 7.31
CA GLY A 36 12.70 6.97 7.26
C GLY A 36 11.72 6.56 6.16
N ALA A 37 11.88 7.09 4.94
CA ALA A 37 11.00 6.71 3.84
C ALA A 37 11.39 5.32 3.33
N CYS A 38 10.48 4.36 3.44
CA CYS A 38 10.56 3.15 2.63
C CYS A 38 10.31 3.51 1.17
N ILE A 39 11.03 2.85 0.26
CA ILE A 39 10.95 3.08 -1.18
C ILE A 39 10.36 1.83 -1.83
N PRO A 40 9.24 1.94 -2.56
CA PRO A 40 8.74 0.85 -3.37
C PRO A 40 9.50 0.80 -4.71
N GLU A 41 9.79 -0.42 -5.17
CA GLU A 41 10.38 -0.69 -6.46
C GLU A 41 9.62 -1.84 -7.12
N LEU A 42 9.22 -1.67 -8.38
CA LEU A 42 8.70 -2.74 -9.21
C LEU A 42 9.83 -3.27 -10.10
N SER A 43 9.93 -4.59 -10.23
CA SER A 43 10.87 -5.21 -11.17
C SER A 43 10.64 -4.68 -12.60
N ASP A 44 11.70 -4.69 -13.41
CA ASP A 44 11.67 -4.19 -14.79
C ASP A 44 11.23 -2.72 -14.91
N GLY A 45 11.42 -1.93 -13.85
CA GLY A 45 11.01 -0.53 -13.80
C GLY A 45 9.49 -0.33 -13.79
N GLY A 46 8.73 -1.38 -13.45
CA GLY A 46 7.25 -1.35 -13.47
C GLY A 46 6.63 -1.52 -14.87
N VAL A 47 7.41 -1.95 -15.87
CA VAL A 47 6.91 -2.16 -17.23
C VAL A 47 6.52 -3.61 -17.44
N VAL A 48 5.23 -3.84 -17.73
CA VAL A 48 4.71 -5.16 -18.13
C VAL A 48 4.31 -5.13 -19.60
N ASP A 49 5.19 -5.63 -20.46
CA ASP A 49 4.96 -5.65 -21.91
C ASP A 49 4.42 -7.02 -22.38
N PHE A 50 3.18 -7.04 -22.88
CA PHE A 50 2.55 -8.24 -23.47
C PHE A 50 2.94 -8.48 -24.95
N GLY A 51 3.79 -7.62 -25.50
CA GLY A 51 4.28 -7.65 -26.87
C GLY A 51 3.22 -7.25 -27.89
N THR A 52 3.60 -7.27 -29.16
CA THR A 52 2.70 -6.99 -30.28
C THR A 52 1.84 -8.20 -30.59
N LYS A 53 0.54 -7.98 -30.82
CA LYS A 53 -0.41 -8.97 -31.34
C LYS A 53 -0.94 -8.50 -32.68
N ALA A 54 -0.93 -9.37 -33.70
CA ALA A 54 -1.58 -9.06 -34.95
C ALA A 54 -3.09 -9.17 -34.75
N VAL A 55 -3.85 -8.17 -35.23
CA VAL A 55 -5.32 -8.17 -35.12
C VAL A 55 -5.93 -9.40 -35.80
N SER A 56 -5.28 -9.92 -36.85
CA SER A 56 -5.69 -11.15 -37.55
C SER A 56 -5.63 -12.42 -36.69
N ASP A 57 -4.85 -12.42 -35.61
CA ASP A 57 -4.68 -13.55 -34.71
C ASP A 57 -5.70 -13.50 -33.55
N LEU A 58 -6.46 -12.41 -33.46
CA LEU A 58 -7.46 -12.19 -32.43
C LEU A 58 -8.84 -12.67 -32.91
N LEU A 59 -9.64 -13.14 -31.96
CA LEU A 59 -10.99 -13.60 -32.17
C LEU A 59 -11.96 -12.41 -32.27
N PRO A 60 -12.93 -12.45 -33.20
CA PRO A 60 -13.84 -11.34 -33.44
C PRO A 60 -14.88 -11.14 -32.34
N THR A 61 -15.40 -12.23 -31.79
CA THR A 61 -16.53 -12.21 -30.86
C THR A 61 -16.17 -12.63 -29.44
N GLU A 62 -15.02 -13.29 -29.26
CA GLU A 62 -14.60 -13.83 -27.97
C GLU A 62 -13.65 -12.89 -27.24
N THR A 63 -13.54 -13.09 -25.93
CA THR A 63 -12.47 -12.46 -25.14
C THR A 63 -11.12 -13.02 -25.58
N ASN A 64 -10.18 -12.12 -25.89
CA ASN A 64 -8.83 -12.48 -26.29
C ASN A 64 -7.90 -12.40 -25.08
N GLN A 65 -7.41 -13.55 -24.62
CA GLN A 65 -6.45 -13.62 -23.51
C GLN A 65 -5.06 -13.19 -23.98
N LEU A 66 -4.43 -12.28 -23.25
CA LEU A 66 -3.04 -11.88 -23.50
C LEU A 66 -2.04 -12.73 -22.68
N GLY A 67 -2.55 -13.54 -21.76
CA GLY A 67 -1.79 -14.31 -20.79
C GLY A 67 -1.45 -13.48 -19.56
N TYR A 68 -0.38 -13.87 -18.88
CA TYR A 68 0.11 -13.20 -17.68
C TYR A 68 1.62 -12.99 -17.72
N LYS A 69 2.09 -12.05 -16.89
CA LYS A 69 3.49 -11.84 -16.55
C LYS A 69 3.63 -11.65 -15.06
N ASP A 70 4.70 -12.21 -14.51
CA ASP A 70 5.01 -12.11 -13.10
C ASP A 70 6.10 -11.04 -12.92
N ILE A 71 5.82 -10.08 -12.03
CA ILE A 71 6.73 -9.03 -11.59
C ILE A 71 6.87 -9.11 -10.07
N THR A 72 7.72 -8.25 -9.50
CA THR A 72 7.91 -8.19 -8.05
C THR A 72 7.80 -6.76 -7.56
N LEU A 73 7.04 -6.54 -6.49
CA LEU A 73 7.10 -5.34 -5.68
C LEU A 73 8.07 -5.57 -4.52
N THR A 74 9.11 -4.76 -4.43
CA THR A 74 10.05 -4.73 -3.31
C THR A 74 9.91 -3.41 -2.56
N ILE A 75 9.81 -3.47 -1.24
CA ILE A 75 9.76 -2.29 -0.37
C ILE A 75 11.03 -2.29 0.48
N GLN A 76 11.87 -1.28 0.32
CA GLN A 76 13.12 -1.14 1.07
C GLN A 76 13.04 0.04 2.03
N CYS A 77 13.29 -0.21 3.31
CA CYS A 77 13.28 0.77 4.38
C CYS A 77 14.71 1.01 4.90
N LEU A 78 15.01 2.23 5.37
CA LEU A 78 16.32 2.54 5.95
C LEU A 78 16.53 1.92 7.36
N ALA A 79 15.45 1.55 8.01
CA ALA A 79 15.43 0.88 9.31
C ALA A 79 14.18 -0.01 9.40
N PRO A 80 14.13 -1.00 10.31
CA PRO A 80 12.96 -1.82 10.51
C PRO A 80 11.70 -0.99 10.76
N ALA A 81 10.70 -1.11 9.87
CA ALA A 81 9.44 -0.37 9.92
C ALA A 81 8.26 -1.28 9.59
N LYS A 82 7.07 -0.95 10.11
CA LYS A 82 5.82 -1.58 9.67
C LYS A 82 5.23 -0.75 8.55
N VAL A 83 5.18 -1.34 7.36
CA VAL A 83 4.66 -0.66 6.17
C VAL A 83 3.79 -1.63 5.39
N GLY A 84 2.58 -1.19 5.06
CA GLY A 84 1.71 -1.83 4.10
C GLY A 84 1.69 -1.08 2.77
N TRP A 85 0.88 -1.58 1.84
CA TRP A 85 0.66 -0.96 0.54
C TRP A 85 -0.78 -1.15 0.06
N THR A 86 -1.20 -0.25 -0.82
CA THR A 86 -2.47 -0.30 -1.56
C THR A 86 -2.19 -0.14 -3.05
N ALA A 87 -3.15 -0.51 -3.90
CA ALA A 87 -3.06 -0.34 -5.35
C ALA A 87 -4.29 0.40 -5.89
N THR A 88 -4.09 1.31 -6.85
CA THR A 88 -5.15 2.12 -7.47
C THR A 88 -5.05 2.00 -8.99
N ASP A 89 -6.17 1.85 -9.69
CA ASP A 89 -6.20 1.90 -11.15
C ASP A 89 -6.19 3.35 -11.65
N ASN A 90 -5.26 3.69 -12.55
CA ASN A 90 -5.16 5.03 -13.12
C ASN A 90 -6.07 5.24 -14.34
N HIS A 91 -6.65 4.15 -14.89
CA HIS A 91 -7.54 4.15 -16.06
C HIS A 91 -8.88 3.45 -15.77
N ALA A 92 -9.42 3.65 -14.56
CA ALA A 92 -10.68 3.04 -14.11
C ALA A 92 -11.90 3.38 -15.01
N ASP A 93 -11.83 4.46 -15.78
CA ASP A 93 -12.85 4.85 -16.76
C ASP A 93 -12.86 4.00 -18.05
N SER A 94 -11.88 3.09 -18.18
CA SER A 94 -11.69 2.21 -19.34
C SER A 94 -11.85 0.72 -19.03
N VAL A 95 -12.24 0.37 -17.81
CA VAL A 95 -12.49 -1.02 -17.40
C VAL A 95 -13.62 -1.64 -18.23
N THR A 96 -13.40 -2.86 -18.70
CA THR A 96 -14.45 -3.74 -19.23
C THR A 96 -14.48 -5.01 -18.39
N SER A 97 -15.65 -5.40 -17.90
CA SER A 97 -15.80 -6.68 -17.19
C SER A 97 -15.59 -7.86 -18.15
N LEU A 98 -14.44 -8.54 -18.04
CA LEU A 98 -14.09 -9.71 -18.84
C LEU A 98 -13.79 -10.91 -17.93
N THR A 99 -13.72 -12.11 -18.51
CA THR A 99 -13.00 -13.22 -17.85
C THR A 99 -11.53 -13.10 -18.23
N ILE A 100 -10.66 -12.99 -17.23
CA ILE A 100 -9.20 -13.02 -17.41
C ILE A 100 -8.71 -14.38 -16.90
N ASP A 101 -8.20 -15.21 -17.80
CA ASP A 101 -7.78 -16.58 -17.47
C ASP A 101 -6.43 -16.58 -16.73
N ASP A 102 -6.19 -17.60 -15.90
CA ASP A 102 -4.91 -17.79 -15.17
C ASP A 102 -4.45 -16.54 -14.38
N ALA A 103 -5.41 -15.77 -13.86
CA ALA A 103 -5.17 -14.46 -13.26
C ALA A 103 -4.46 -14.51 -11.89
N THR A 104 -4.28 -15.69 -11.30
CA THR A 104 -3.59 -15.86 -10.02
C THR A 104 -2.52 -16.96 -10.04
N PHE A 105 -1.67 -17.00 -9.01
CA PHE A 105 -0.64 -18.03 -8.84
C PHE A 105 -1.23 -19.43 -8.59
N LYS A 106 -2.48 -19.49 -8.11
CA LYS A 106 -3.30 -20.71 -8.03
C LYS A 106 -4.09 -21.03 -9.30
N HIS A 107 -3.78 -20.38 -10.44
CA HIS A 107 -4.46 -20.61 -11.71
C HIS A 107 -5.97 -20.35 -11.66
N GLN A 108 -6.40 -19.34 -10.89
CA GLN A 108 -7.80 -18.93 -10.84
C GLN A 108 -8.08 -17.85 -11.87
N ASP A 109 -9.20 -17.97 -12.58
CA ASP A 109 -9.70 -16.91 -13.46
C ASP A 109 -10.20 -15.71 -12.63
N ASN A 110 -9.98 -14.50 -13.13
CA ASN A 110 -10.63 -13.31 -12.62
C ASN A 110 -11.93 -13.06 -13.40
N ARG A 111 -13.07 -13.27 -12.74
CA ARG A 111 -14.42 -12.98 -13.26
C ARG A 111 -15.13 -11.88 -12.48
N ILE A 112 -14.39 -11.16 -11.64
CA ILE A 112 -14.94 -10.24 -10.64
C ILE A 112 -14.54 -8.82 -11.04
N PRO A 113 -15.49 -7.97 -11.47
CA PRO A 113 -15.19 -6.62 -11.97
C PRO A 113 -14.36 -5.77 -11.00
N ASN A 114 -14.55 -5.94 -9.70
CA ASN A 114 -13.85 -5.14 -8.69
C ASN A 114 -12.34 -5.46 -8.60
N TYR A 115 -11.86 -6.55 -9.20
CA TYR A 115 -10.43 -6.89 -9.29
C TYR A 115 -9.85 -6.59 -10.68
N GLN A 116 -10.55 -5.80 -11.49
CA GLN A 116 -10.15 -5.50 -12.87
C GLN A 116 -9.80 -4.02 -13.02
N LEU A 117 -8.71 -3.78 -13.75
CA LEU A 117 -8.13 -2.48 -14.08
C LEU A 117 -8.25 -2.24 -15.58
N GLY A 118 -8.45 -0.99 -15.99
CA GLY A 118 -8.63 -0.64 -17.39
C GLY A 118 -7.35 -0.74 -18.21
N LEU A 119 -7.47 -1.19 -19.48
CA LEU A 119 -6.37 -1.22 -20.45
C LEU A 119 -6.38 -0.04 -21.43
N GLY A 120 -7.13 1.02 -21.11
CA GLY A 120 -7.28 2.19 -21.97
C GLY A 120 -8.38 2.01 -23.03
N LYS A 121 -8.41 2.93 -23.98
CA LYS A 121 -9.44 3.03 -25.02
C LYS A 121 -8.82 3.04 -26.41
N THR A 122 -9.54 2.50 -27.40
CA THR A 122 -9.18 2.67 -28.81
C THR A 122 -9.29 4.14 -29.20
N ALA A 123 -8.75 4.52 -30.38
CA ALA A 123 -8.92 5.87 -30.92
C ALA A 123 -10.40 6.27 -31.09
N GLY A 124 -11.28 5.30 -31.30
CA GLY A 124 -12.74 5.48 -31.35
C GLY A 124 -13.42 5.59 -29.98
N GLY A 125 -12.66 5.55 -28.88
CA GLY A 125 -13.18 5.66 -27.51
C GLY A 125 -13.75 4.36 -26.93
N ILE A 126 -13.47 3.21 -27.56
CA ILE A 126 -13.97 1.91 -27.09
C ILE A 126 -13.00 1.35 -26.04
N ASN A 127 -13.51 0.97 -24.87
CA ASN A 127 -12.69 0.33 -23.83
C ASN A 127 -12.01 -0.93 -24.38
N ILE A 128 -10.70 -1.04 -24.24
CA ILE A 128 -9.96 -2.15 -24.89
C ILE A 128 -10.19 -3.48 -24.16
N GLY A 129 -10.21 -3.42 -22.83
CA GLY A 129 -10.27 -4.60 -22.00
C GLY A 129 -9.82 -4.29 -20.59
N SER A 130 -9.39 -5.34 -19.88
CA SER A 130 -8.95 -5.21 -18.50
C SER A 130 -7.76 -6.11 -18.18
N PHE A 131 -7.01 -5.69 -17.17
CA PHE A 131 -6.01 -6.52 -16.51
C PHE A 131 -6.34 -6.69 -15.03
N GLY A 132 -5.73 -7.68 -14.40
CA GLY A 132 -5.87 -7.96 -12.98
C GLY A 132 -4.51 -8.07 -12.30
N LEU A 133 -4.49 -7.78 -11.01
CA LEU A 133 -3.32 -7.94 -10.15
C LEU A 133 -3.60 -9.03 -9.11
N SER A 134 -2.65 -9.93 -8.93
CA SER A 134 -2.67 -10.88 -7.82
C SER A 134 -1.29 -11.07 -7.21
N THR A 135 -1.23 -11.55 -5.97
CA THR A 135 0.02 -11.78 -5.24
C THR A 135 0.23 -13.25 -4.95
N ASP A 136 1.48 -13.72 -5.01
CA ASP A 136 1.82 -15.07 -4.55
C ASP A 136 1.89 -15.09 -3.02
N LEU A 137 0.78 -15.47 -2.39
CA LEU A 137 0.67 -15.55 -0.94
C LEU A 137 1.64 -16.55 -0.30
N SER A 138 2.21 -17.46 -1.09
CA SER A 138 3.17 -18.46 -0.62
C SER A 138 4.60 -17.94 -0.67
N ASN A 139 4.91 -16.90 -1.45
CA ASN A 139 6.29 -16.46 -1.68
C ASN A 139 6.55 -15.00 -1.29
N THR A 140 5.67 -14.41 -0.47
CA THR A 140 5.98 -13.13 0.19
C THR A 140 7.08 -13.30 1.23
N THR A 141 7.98 -12.31 1.32
CA THR A 141 9.10 -12.34 2.28
C THR A 141 9.27 -11.03 3.04
N ALA A 142 9.77 -11.14 4.27
CA ALA A 142 10.26 -10.04 5.09
C ALA A 142 11.72 -10.35 5.45
N ASP A 143 12.64 -9.44 5.15
CA ASP A 143 14.08 -9.57 5.36
C ASP A 143 14.66 -10.90 4.81
N GLY A 144 14.14 -11.34 3.65
CA GLY A 144 14.55 -12.59 2.98
C GLY A 144 13.93 -13.87 3.57
N ILE A 145 13.11 -13.75 4.60
CA ILE A 145 12.42 -14.89 5.24
C ILE A 145 10.97 -14.94 4.74
N GLN A 146 10.54 -16.12 4.30
CA GLN A 146 9.14 -16.37 3.94
C GLN A 146 8.21 -15.97 5.08
N THR A 147 7.32 -15.02 4.80
CA THR A 147 6.44 -14.39 5.78
C THR A 147 5.05 -14.28 5.18
N LYS A 148 4.00 -14.55 5.96
CA LYS A 148 2.62 -14.52 5.44
C LYS A 148 2.25 -13.11 5.00
N MET A 149 1.39 -13.01 4.00
CA MET A 149 0.72 -11.74 3.69
C MET A 149 -0.48 -11.54 4.62
N VAL A 150 -0.62 -10.35 5.18
CA VAL A 150 -1.74 -9.91 6.00
C VAL A 150 -2.44 -8.72 5.34
N ALA A 151 -3.74 -8.60 5.57
CA ALA A 151 -4.55 -7.51 5.04
C ALA A 151 -5.44 -6.90 6.12
N SER A 152 -5.70 -5.60 5.99
CA SER A 152 -6.69 -4.86 6.78
C SER A 152 -7.62 -4.08 5.87
N SER A 153 -8.90 -4.01 6.22
CA SER A 153 -9.93 -3.26 5.50
C SER A 153 -10.21 -1.95 6.22
N SER A 154 -10.39 -0.86 5.47
CA SER A 154 -10.79 0.44 6.02
C SER A 154 -12.15 0.42 6.74
N ASN A 155 -12.97 -0.62 6.53
CA ASN A 155 -14.24 -0.78 7.25
C ASN A 155 -14.08 -1.30 8.68
N ILE A 156 -12.97 -1.98 8.96
CA ILE A 156 -12.61 -2.49 10.29
C ILE A 156 -11.14 -2.15 10.52
N PRO A 157 -10.82 -0.85 10.70
CA PRO A 157 -9.44 -0.41 10.81
C PRO A 157 -8.73 -1.12 11.97
N ASP A 158 -7.41 -1.26 11.85
CA ASP A 158 -6.52 -1.90 12.83
C ASP A 158 -6.78 -3.39 13.09
N THR A 159 -7.76 -3.99 12.43
CA THR A 159 -7.96 -5.45 12.42
C THR A 159 -7.25 -6.04 11.22
N TRP A 160 -6.29 -6.92 11.50
CA TRP A 160 -5.49 -7.61 10.50
C TRP A 160 -5.85 -9.09 10.45
N ALA A 161 -5.86 -9.64 9.25
CA ALA A 161 -6.05 -11.06 9.02
C ALA A 161 -5.03 -11.58 8.01
N ILE A 162 -4.70 -12.86 8.10
CA ILE A 162 -3.92 -13.55 7.06
C ILE A 162 -4.71 -13.50 5.75
N SER A 163 -4.06 -13.06 4.68
CA SER A 163 -4.68 -12.97 3.35
C SER A 163 -4.95 -14.37 2.81
N GLY A 164 -6.22 -14.65 2.52
CA GLY A 164 -6.65 -15.92 1.89
C GLY A 164 -6.95 -15.80 0.40
N ASN A 165 -7.04 -14.57 -0.11
CA ASN A 165 -7.34 -14.25 -1.51
C ASN A 165 -6.09 -13.68 -2.19
N GLU A 166 -5.73 -14.21 -3.36
CA GLU A 166 -4.57 -13.74 -4.13
C GLU A 166 -4.86 -12.44 -4.88
N PHE A 167 -6.12 -12.15 -5.21
CA PHE A 167 -6.46 -10.93 -5.92
C PHE A 167 -6.20 -9.68 -5.06
N VAL A 168 -5.63 -8.66 -5.70
CA VAL A 168 -5.40 -7.34 -5.10
C VAL A 168 -6.64 -6.48 -5.31
N ALA A 169 -7.30 -6.11 -4.21
CA ALA A 169 -8.40 -5.16 -4.21
C ALA A 169 -7.86 -3.75 -4.48
N LEU A 170 -8.47 -3.06 -5.44
CA LEU A 170 -8.06 -1.72 -5.84
C LEU A 170 -8.87 -0.67 -5.08
N THR A 171 -8.21 0.41 -4.69
CA THR A 171 -8.82 1.46 -3.85
C THR A 171 -10.03 2.15 -4.50
N ASN A 172 -10.08 2.21 -5.84
CA ASN A 172 -11.09 2.96 -6.58
C ASN A 172 -12.14 2.09 -7.29
N THR A 173 -12.02 0.76 -7.24
CA THR A 173 -13.05 -0.17 -7.74
C THR A 173 -13.68 -1.01 -6.63
N PHE A 174 -12.96 -1.23 -5.52
CA PHE A 174 -13.47 -1.96 -4.36
C PHE A 174 -14.22 -1.00 -3.42
N PRO A 175 -15.31 -1.43 -2.75
CA PRO A 175 -16.11 -0.56 -1.86
C PRO A 175 -15.37 -0.08 -0.60
N PHE A 176 -14.19 -0.62 -0.32
CA PHE A 176 -13.34 -0.24 0.80
C PHE A 176 -11.88 -0.42 0.43
N ILE A 177 -11.01 0.32 1.10
CA ILE A 177 -9.57 0.23 0.90
C ILE A 177 -9.06 -1.01 1.63
N THR A 178 -8.30 -1.83 0.92
CA THR A 178 -7.57 -2.95 1.53
C THR A 178 -6.09 -2.62 1.53
N THR A 179 -5.49 -2.63 2.72
CA THR A 179 -4.04 -2.44 2.90
C THR A 179 -3.40 -3.79 3.12
N TYR A 180 -2.36 -4.10 2.35
CA TYR A 180 -1.62 -5.36 2.39
C TYR A 180 -0.25 -5.15 3.02
N SER A 181 0.24 -6.12 3.79
CA SER A 181 1.58 -6.11 4.39
C SER A 181 2.10 -7.54 4.55
N VAL A 182 3.37 -7.70 4.87
CA VAL A 182 3.89 -8.93 5.49
C VAL A 182 3.58 -8.96 6.99
N GLY A 183 3.31 -10.13 7.54
CA GLY A 183 2.89 -10.28 8.93
C GLY A 183 2.65 -11.73 9.37
N ASP A 184 2.00 -11.86 10.51
CA ASP A 184 1.54 -13.11 11.09
C ASP A 184 0.09 -12.99 11.61
N GLU A 185 -0.39 -13.98 12.37
CA GLU A 185 -1.72 -13.96 12.98
C GLU A 185 -2.01 -12.76 13.91
N ASN A 186 -0.98 -12.05 14.36
CA ASN A 186 -1.08 -10.83 15.18
C ASN A 186 -0.97 -9.55 14.33
N GLY A 187 -0.87 -9.66 13.01
CA GLY A 187 -0.81 -8.54 12.08
C GLY A 187 0.58 -8.23 11.54
N PRO A 188 0.84 -6.98 11.12
CA PRO A 188 2.06 -6.59 10.42
C PRO A 188 3.30 -6.69 11.30
N VAL A 189 4.37 -7.22 10.71
CA VAL A 189 5.71 -7.27 11.31
C VAL A 189 6.60 -6.18 10.73
N SER A 190 7.58 -5.72 11.50
CA SER A 190 8.56 -4.75 11.00
C SER A 190 9.56 -5.46 10.09
N PHE A 191 9.99 -4.78 9.03
CA PHE A 191 11.01 -5.26 8.09
C PHE A 191 11.91 -4.12 7.62
N THR A 192 13.10 -4.48 7.13
CA THR A 192 13.96 -3.59 6.35
C THR A 192 13.74 -3.79 4.85
N THR A 193 13.41 -5.00 4.42
CA THR A 193 13.02 -5.31 3.03
C THR A 193 11.82 -6.24 3.02
N ALA A 194 10.76 -5.89 2.30
CA ALA A 194 9.66 -6.80 2.00
C ALA A 194 9.55 -7.05 0.50
N THR A 195 9.21 -8.28 0.12
CA THR A 195 9.05 -8.68 -1.28
C THR A 195 7.70 -9.32 -1.48
N PHE A 196 6.99 -8.86 -2.52
CA PHE A 196 5.68 -9.36 -2.93
C PHE A 196 5.75 -9.74 -4.41
N PRO A 197 5.76 -11.05 -4.74
CA PRO A 197 5.58 -11.48 -6.12
C PRO A 197 4.16 -11.14 -6.58
N ILE A 198 4.03 -10.52 -7.75
CA ILE A 198 2.79 -10.04 -8.33
C ILE A 198 2.61 -10.65 -9.72
N ARG A 199 1.43 -11.17 -10.01
CA ARG A 199 1.02 -11.58 -11.34
C ARG A 199 0.11 -10.51 -11.95
N VAL A 200 0.44 -10.14 -13.18
CA VAL A 200 -0.36 -9.24 -14.02
C VAL A 200 -0.92 -10.06 -15.17
N ALA A 201 -2.23 -10.29 -15.18
CA ALA A 201 -2.91 -11.03 -16.23
C ALA A 201 -3.88 -10.11 -16.98
N ALA A 202 -3.97 -10.24 -18.30
CA ALA A 202 -4.73 -9.30 -19.13
C ALA A 202 -5.55 -9.99 -20.21
N ALA A 203 -6.71 -9.38 -20.51
CA ALA A 203 -7.58 -9.79 -21.60
C ALA A 203 -8.20 -8.59 -22.29
N ILE A 204 -8.48 -8.72 -23.59
CA ILE A 204 -9.12 -7.68 -24.41
C ILE A 204 -10.40 -8.19 -25.06
N GLN A 205 -11.26 -7.27 -25.44
CA GLN A 205 -12.53 -7.62 -26.10
C GLN A 205 -12.28 -8.24 -27.49
N GLY A 206 -13.35 -8.80 -28.07
CA GLY A 206 -13.34 -9.27 -29.45
C GLY A 206 -13.13 -8.13 -30.45
N THR A 207 -12.47 -8.40 -31.58
CA THR A 207 -12.11 -7.36 -32.55
C THR A 207 -13.31 -6.65 -33.17
N ASP A 208 -14.47 -7.30 -33.26
CA ASP A 208 -15.70 -6.70 -33.77
C ASP A 208 -16.17 -5.55 -32.86
N THR A 209 -15.97 -5.70 -31.55
CA THR A 209 -16.28 -4.64 -30.59
C THR A 209 -15.22 -3.56 -30.61
N LEU A 210 -13.94 -3.94 -30.69
CA LEU A 210 -12.84 -2.97 -30.64
C LEU A 210 -12.76 -2.08 -31.88
N ALA A 211 -13.28 -2.53 -33.02
CA ALA A 211 -13.28 -1.80 -34.28
C ALA A 211 -11.90 -1.24 -34.65
N ILE A 212 -10.86 -2.06 -34.47
CA ILE A 212 -9.45 -1.66 -34.67
C ILE A 212 -9.18 -1.46 -36.16
N THR A 213 -8.91 -0.21 -36.55
CA THR A 213 -8.51 0.15 -37.93
C THR A 213 -7.02 0.43 -38.06
N ASP A 214 -6.35 0.76 -36.95
CA ASP A 214 -4.96 1.20 -36.89
C ASP A 214 -4.27 0.60 -35.65
N ASN A 215 -2.94 0.75 -35.58
CA ASN A 215 -2.17 0.33 -34.41
C ASN A 215 -2.74 0.94 -33.12
N THR A 216 -3.19 0.07 -32.21
CA THR A 216 -3.79 0.44 -30.93
C THR A 216 -2.85 0.00 -29.81
N THR A 217 -2.48 0.94 -28.93
CA THR A 217 -1.61 0.67 -27.78
C THR A 217 -2.46 0.31 -26.57
N LEU A 218 -2.02 -0.67 -25.79
CA LEU A 218 -2.59 -0.94 -24.47
C LEU A 218 -2.04 0.09 -23.48
N ASP A 219 -2.92 0.76 -22.75
CA ASP A 219 -2.57 1.80 -21.78
C ASP A 219 -3.20 1.46 -20.43
N GLY A 220 -2.64 0.42 -19.79
CA GLY A 220 -3.01 0.01 -18.43
C GLY A 220 -1.97 0.51 -17.43
N GLN A 221 -2.44 1.08 -16.31
CA GLN A 221 -1.55 1.64 -15.30
C GLN A 221 -2.15 1.51 -13.91
N ALA A 222 -1.33 1.08 -12.95
CA ALA A 222 -1.68 1.01 -11.54
C ALA A 222 -0.64 1.72 -10.68
N THR A 223 -1.11 2.43 -9.66
CA THR A 223 -0.25 3.10 -8.68
C THR A 223 -0.24 2.34 -7.36
N PHE A 224 0.94 1.90 -6.93
CA PHE A 224 1.17 1.31 -5.60
C PHE A 224 1.54 2.40 -4.60
N THR A 225 0.77 2.50 -3.50
CA THR A 225 0.98 3.53 -2.46
C THR A 225 1.35 2.87 -1.14
N LEU A 226 2.43 3.32 -0.52
CA LEU A 226 2.85 2.86 0.81
C LEU A 226 1.99 3.46 1.92
N VAL A 227 1.66 2.65 2.93
CA VAL A 227 0.93 3.01 4.13
C VAL A 227 1.80 2.68 5.34
N TYR A 228 2.21 3.70 6.10
CA TYR A 228 2.97 3.49 7.34
C TYR A 228 2.03 3.12 8.48
N LEU A 229 2.39 2.10 9.25
CA LEU A 229 1.52 1.42 10.23
C LEU A 229 2.02 1.61 11.68
#